data_AF-G2GCT1-F1
#
_entry.id   AF-G2GCT1-F1
#
_cell.length_a   1.000
_cell.length_b   1.000
_cell.length_c   1.000
_cell.angle_alpha   90.00
_cell.angle_beta   90.00
_cell.angle_gamma   90.00
#
_symmetry.space_group_name_H-M   'P 1'
#
loop_
_entity.id
_entity.type
_entity.pdbx_description
1 polymer ?
#
loop_
_entity_poly.entity_id
_entity_poly.type
_entity_poly.pdbx_seq_one_letter_code
_entity_poly.pdbx_strand_id
1 'polypeptide(L)'
;MLVGLLEPAAGEARHDGHARGSVDPAVQTVFQDPVSFLNPRRGGGESIADPLRARGEPEEGRIRGRVRELLERVELEAAHHDRYRPSSAADSAGA
;
A
#
# COMPACT_ATOMS: atom_id res chain seq x y z
N MET A 1 -17.22 -3.92 4.54
CA MET A 1 -18.14 -2.84 4.10
C MET A 1 -17.44 -1.56 3.69
N LEU A 2 -16.75 -0.81 4.54
CA LEU A 2 -16.25 0.54 4.17
C LEU A 2 -15.41 0.58 2.88
N VAL A 3 -14.41 -0.30 2.75
CA VAL A 3 -13.55 -0.46 1.54
C VAL A 3 -14.21 -1.34 0.45
N GLY A 4 -15.49 -1.70 0.60
CA GLY A 4 -16.26 -2.50 -0.35
C GLY A 4 -15.95 -4.00 -0.44
N LEU A 5 -14.89 -4.49 0.22
CA LEU A 5 -14.43 -5.89 0.09
C LEU A 5 -15.33 -6.96 0.74
N LEU A 6 -16.35 -6.55 1.50
CA LEU A 6 -17.36 -7.39 2.16
C LEU A 6 -18.64 -6.56 2.29
N GLU A 7 -19.80 -7.13 2.01
CA GLU A 7 -21.09 -6.48 2.26
C GLU A 7 -21.44 -6.46 3.76
N PRO A 8 -22.32 -5.55 4.21
CA PRO A 8 -23.07 -5.74 5.83
C PRO A 8 -23.68 -7.14 6.11
N ALA A 9 -23.86 -7.47 7.39
CA ALA A 9 -24.81 -8.53 7.78
C ALA A 9 -26.21 -7.92 8.05
N ALA A 10 -26.24 -6.66 8.50
CA ALA A 10 -27.42 -5.83 8.67
C ALA A 10 -26.99 -4.35 8.69
N GLY A 11 -27.92 -3.43 8.39
CA GLY A 11 -27.66 -1.99 8.32
C GLY A 11 -26.91 -1.55 7.06
N GLU A 12 -26.31 -0.36 7.11
CA GLU A 12 -25.53 0.23 6.02
C GLU A 12 -24.23 0.84 6.54
N ALA A 13 -23.16 0.80 5.74
CA ALA A 13 -21.98 1.61 5.98
C ALA A 13 -22.08 2.90 5.14
N ARG A 14 -21.63 4.04 5.67
CA ARG A 14 -21.58 5.32 4.93
C ARG A 14 -20.18 5.93 4.92
N HIS A 15 -19.84 6.63 3.84
CA HIS A 15 -18.66 7.49 3.69
C HIS A 15 -19.11 8.81 3.07
N ASP A 16 -18.71 9.96 3.61
CA ASP A 16 -19.17 11.30 3.20
C ASP A 16 -20.70 11.39 2.99
N GLY A 17 -21.46 10.75 3.89
CA GLY A 17 -22.93 10.66 3.82
C GLY A 17 -23.48 9.62 2.83
N HIS A 18 -22.68 9.11 1.89
CA HIS A 18 -23.09 8.17 0.85
C HIS A 18 -22.99 6.71 1.32
N ALA A 19 -23.97 5.87 0.98
CA ALA A 19 -23.97 4.45 1.33
C ALA A 19 -22.88 3.67 0.56
N ARG A 20 -22.24 2.71 1.23
CA ARG A 20 -21.14 1.87 0.70
C ARG A 20 -21.58 0.41 0.53
N GLY A 21 -21.79 0.00 -0.73
CA GLY A 21 -22.02 -1.40 -1.12
C GLY A 21 -20.92 -2.01 -2.00
N SER A 22 -19.97 -1.22 -2.49
CA SER A 22 -18.93 -1.64 -3.43
C SER A 22 -17.56 -1.01 -3.11
N VAL A 23 -16.50 -1.45 -3.79
CA VAL A 23 -15.14 -0.90 -3.64
C VAL A 23 -15.11 0.57 -4.04
N ASP A 24 -14.40 1.39 -3.26
CA ASP A 24 -14.24 2.82 -3.51
C ASP A 24 -12.78 3.14 -3.89
N PRO A 25 -12.49 3.74 -5.07
CA PRO A 25 -11.13 4.16 -5.40
C PRO A 25 -10.63 5.34 -4.53
N ALA A 26 -11.49 6.05 -3.79
CA ALA A 26 -11.11 7.08 -2.84
C ALA A 26 -10.69 6.53 -1.46
N VAL A 27 -11.18 5.35 -1.07
CA VAL A 27 -10.84 4.70 0.21
C VAL A 27 -9.74 3.67 0.00
N GLN A 28 -8.62 3.79 0.73
CA GLN A 28 -7.47 2.89 0.61
C GLN A 28 -7.05 2.39 2.01
N THR A 29 -6.56 1.15 2.10
CA THR A 29 -6.24 0.48 3.36
C THR A 29 -4.74 0.53 3.67
N VAL A 30 -4.39 0.84 4.92
CA VAL A 30 -3.09 0.52 5.52
C VAL A 30 -3.31 -0.61 6.53
N PHE A 31 -2.52 -1.68 6.45
CA PHE A 31 -2.64 -2.85 7.31
C PHE A 31 -1.81 -2.67 8.60
N GLN A 32 -2.33 -3.19 9.73
CA GLN A 32 -1.67 -3.04 11.04
C GLN A 32 -0.37 -3.85 11.14
N ASP A 33 -0.31 -5.00 10.47
CA ASP A 33 0.94 -5.63 10.08
C ASP A 33 1.24 -5.25 8.62
N PRO A 34 2.16 -4.30 8.37
CA PRO A 34 2.55 -3.95 7.02
C PRO A 34 3.49 -4.98 6.39
N VAL A 35 4.23 -5.75 7.18
CA VAL A 35 5.27 -6.68 6.67
C VAL A 35 4.62 -7.88 6.01
N SER A 36 3.60 -8.46 6.63
CA SER A 36 2.85 -9.60 6.06
C SER A 36 2.01 -9.23 4.83
N PHE A 37 1.82 -7.94 4.53
CA PHE A 37 1.08 -7.47 3.34
C PHE A 37 1.99 -6.99 2.19
N LEU A 38 3.29 -6.81 2.43
CA LEU A 38 4.25 -6.52 1.36
C LEU A 38 4.52 -7.78 0.52
N ASN A 39 4.65 -7.62 -0.80
CA ASN A 39 5.11 -8.69 -1.67
C ASN A 39 6.63 -8.85 -1.52
N PRO A 40 7.16 -9.92 -0.89
CA PRO A 40 8.59 -10.05 -0.61
C PRO A 40 9.44 -10.14 -1.88
N ARG A 41 8.86 -10.37 -3.06
CA ARG A 41 9.56 -10.42 -4.35
C ARG A 41 9.72 -9.04 -5.02
N ARG A 42 9.20 -7.96 -4.44
CA ARG A 42 9.33 -6.59 -4.96
C ARG A 42 10.03 -5.68 -3.95
N GLY A 43 10.79 -4.69 -4.46
CA GLY A 43 11.36 -3.64 -3.64
C GLY A 43 10.29 -2.67 -3.12
N GLY A 44 10.66 -1.84 -2.13
CA GLY A 44 9.75 -0.84 -1.57
C GLY A 44 9.30 0.19 -2.61
N GLY A 45 10.23 0.67 -3.44
CA GLY A 45 9.92 1.61 -4.53
C GLY A 45 8.96 1.04 -5.57
N GLU A 46 9.19 -0.21 -5.98
CA GLU A 46 8.33 -0.91 -6.95
C GLU A 46 6.92 -1.21 -6.38
N SER A 47 6.83 -1.48 -5.08
CA SER A 47 5.53 -1.64 -4.39
C SER A 47 4.74 -0.33 -4.30
N ILE A 48 5.41 0.83 -4.36
CA ILE A 48 4.78 2.15 -4.47
C ILE A 48 4.47 2.50 -5.95
N ALA A 49 5.24 1.96 -6.91
CA ALA A 49 5.05 2.18 -8.33
C ALA A 49 3.82 1.44 -8.91
N ASP A 50 3.58 0.19 -8.49
CA ASP A 50 2.43 -0.62 -8.90
C ASP A 50 1.06 0.12 -8.85
N PRO A 51 0.64 0.74 -7.71
CA PRO A 51 -0.64 1.45 -7.64
C PRO A 51 -0.68 2.74 -8.48
N LEU A 52 0.47 3.34 -8.83
CA LEU A 52 0.52 4.49 -9.76
C LEU A 52 0.28 4.03 -11.20
N ARG A 53 0.91 2.92 -11.61
CA ARG A 53 0.67 2.27 -12.91
C ARG A 53 -0.77 1.78 -13.02
N ALA A 54 -1.31 1.16 -11.97
CA ALA A 54 -2.70 0.68 -11.92
C ALA A 54 -3.75 1.81 -11.96
N ARG A 55 -3.40 3.04 -11.53
CA ARG A 55 -4.23 4.25 -11.69
C ARG A 55 -4.08 4.92 -13.06
N GLY A 56 -3.26 4.38 -13.96
CA GLY A 56 -3.19 4.79 -15.37
C GLY A 56 -2.21 5.93 -15.67
N GLU A 57 -1.18 6.18 -14.86
CA GLU A 57 -0.05 7.01 -15.29
C GLU A 57 0.84 6.22 -16.29
N PRO A 58 0.97 6.65 -17.56
CA PRO A 58 1.78 5.94 -18.54
C PRO A 58 3.27 6.29 -18.50
N GLU A 59 3.67 7.43 -17.90
CA GLU A 59 5.06 7.88 -17.95
C GLU A 59 5.88 7.35 -16.76
N GLU A 60 6.65 6.30 -17.01
CA GLU A 60 7.55 5.68 -16.02
C GLU A 60 8.55 6.68 -15.40
N GLY A 61 8.88 7.78 -16.11
CA GLY A 61 9.64 8.91 -15.55
C GLY A 61 8.92 9.62 -14.40
N ARG A 62 7.63 9.92 -14.55
CA ARG A 62 6.78 10.49 -13.50
C ARG A 62 6.54 9.52 -12.36
N ILE A 63 6.35 8.23 -12.67
CA ILE A 63 6.20 7.18 -11.65
C ILE A 63 7.43 7.16 -10.75
N ARG A 64 8.65 7.10 -11.29
CA ARG A 64 9.89 7.16 -10.49
C ARG A 64 10.03 8.46 -9.70
N GLY A 65 9.71 9.61 -10.30
CA GLY A 65 9.71 10.90 -9.62
C GLY A 65 8.76 10.93 -8.42
N ARG A 66 7.54 10.40 -8.59
CA ARG A 66 6.51 10.33 -7.54
C ARG A 66 6.85 9.30 -6.46
N VAL A 67 7.41 8.15 -6.82
CA VAL A 67 7.92 7.14 -5.88
C VAL A 67 9.01 7.75 -5.00
N ARG A 68 9.95 8.47 -5.60
CA ARG A 68 11.00 9.20 -4.86
C ARG A 68 10.42 10.23 -3.90
N GLU A 69 9.52 11.09 -4.37
CA GLU A 69 8.84 12.09 -3.54
C GLU A 69 8.10 11.45 -2.36
N LEU A 70 7.45 10.31 -2.57
CA LEU A 70 6.73 9.56 -1.53
C LEU A 70 7.67 8.93 -0.49
N LEU A 71 8.86 8.47 -0.88
CA LEU A 71 9.89 7.97 0.03
C LEU A 71 10.53 9.11 0.85
N GLU A 72 10.87 10.22 0.20
CA GLU A 72 11.41 11.42 0.86
C GLU A 72 10.41 12.02 1.87
N ARG A 73 9.10 11.98 1.59
CA ARG A 73 8.02 12.38 2.51
C ARG A 73 7.90 11.54 3.79
N VAL A 74 8.48 10.34 3.83
CA VAL A 74 8.45 9.44 5.01
C VAL A 74 9.86 9.18 5.56
N GLU A 75 10.81 10.06 5.25
CA GLU A 75 12.21 10.03 5.71
C GLU A 75 12.97 8.74 5.32
N LEU A 76 12.47 7.99 4.33
CA LEU A 76 13.15 6.83 3.76
C LEU A 76 14.08 7.29 2.62
N GLU A 77 15.40 7.20 2.86
CA GLU A 77 16.39 7.44 1.80
C GLU A 77 16.13 6.57 0.56
N ALA A 78 16.36 7.12 -0.64
CA ALA A 78 16.19 6.39 -1.89
C ALA A 78 17.01 5.08 -1.99
N ALA A 79 18.06 4.91 -1.16
CA ALA A 79 18.79 3.65 -0.99
C ALA A 79 17.94 2.48 -0.43
N HIS A 80 16.70 2.73 -0.01
CA HIS A 80 15.72 1.69 0.35
C HIS A 80 14.97 1.12 -0.87
N HIS A 81 15.13 1.71 -2.07
CA HIS A 81 14.53 1.23 -3.32
C HIS A 81 14.84 -0.26 -3.57
N ASP A 82 16.11 -0.64 -3.41
CA ASP A 82 16.64 -1.98 -3.73
C ASP A 82 16.73 -2.92 -2.51
N ARG A 83 16.38 -2.45 -1.31
CA ARG A 83 16.68 -3.17 -0.05
C ARG A 83 15.67 -4.27 0.25
N TYR A 84 15.69 -5.33 -0.57
CA TYR A 84 15.06 -6.62 -0.27
C TYR A 84 15.49 -7.10 1.12
N ARG A 85 14.49 -7.34 2.00
CA ARG A 85 14.69 -7.91 3.34
C ARG A 85 14.03 -9.29 3.39
N PRO A 86 14.79 -10.40 3.33
CA PRO A 86 14.21 -11.73 3.42
C PRO A 86 13.51 -11.93 4.79
N SER A 87 12.44 -12.72 4.78
CA SER A 87 11.55 -12.96 5.93
C SER A 87 12.14 -13.92 6.99
N SER A 88 13.39 -13.69 7.40
CA SER A 88 14.14 -14.54 8.35
C SER A 88 14.79 -13.75 9.49
N ALA A 89 14.31 -12.54 9.78
CA ALA A 89 14.76 -11.70 10.89
C ALA A 89 13.79 -11.74 12.09
N ALA A 90 12.91 -12.75 12.16
CA ALA A 90 11.90 -12.91 13.20
C ALA A 90 12.34 -13.84 14.36
N ASP A 91 13.34 -14.69 14.15
CA ASP A 91 13.88 -15.60 15.16
C ASP A 91 15.28 -15.14 15.62
N SER A 92 15.37 -14.45 16.77
CA SER A 92 16.53 -14.43 17.70
C SER A 92 16.50 -13.28 18.74
N ALA A 93 15.36 -13.04 19.43
CA ALA A 93 15.31 -12.09 20.56
C ALA A 93 14.20 -12.42 21.58
N GLY A 94 14.27 -13.56 22.25
CA GLY A 94 13.26 -13.94 23.25
C GLY A 94 13.59 -15.18 24.09
N ALA A 95 14.33 -14.95 25.19
CA ALA A 95 14.56 -15.84 26.35
C ALA A 95 14.87 -17.33 26.07
#